data_AF-A0A7Y7NWG5-F1
#
_entry.id   AF-A0A7Y7NWG5-F1
#
_cell.length_a   1.000
_cell.length_b   1.000
_cell.length_c   1.000
_cell.angle_alpha   90.00
_cell.angle_beta   90.00
_cell.angle_gamma   90.00
#
_symmetry.space_group_name_H-M   'P 1'
#
loop_
_entity.id
_entity.type
_entity.pdbx_description
1 polymer ?
#
loop_
_entity_poly.entity_id
_entity_poly.type
_entity_poly.pdbx_seq_one_letter_code
_entity_poly.pdbx_strand_id
1 'polypeptide(L)'
;MDCGKISLCAEKNCKFICCNFDSGNYILLFPGELDKAINSNISISHLQILEEDSFGGHKAVCNAKQKHNCDNGYKPLDCKFYPLFPIEIIGDNFFLHKGIKCPLKISEIANQNSFVYNETENIIIKNEKFSKWLKNVKFVGYEKVKINIT
;
A
#
# COMPACT_ATOMS: atom_id res chain seq x y z
N MET A 1 0.16 9.49 -3.63
CA MET A 1 1.62 9.26 -3.63
C MET A 1 1.94 8.58 -4.93
N ASP A 2 2.46 9.34 -5.90
CA ASP A 2 2.81 8.81 -7.21
C ASP A 2 4.09 7.98 -7.13
N CYS A 3 4.25 7.02 -8.03
CA CYS A 3 5.54 6.32 -8.16
C CYS A 3 6.62 7.36 -8.44
N GLY A 4 7.69 7.41 -7.63
CA GLY A 4 8.69 8.47 -7.77
C GLY A 4 9.16 9.11 -6.46
N LYS A 5 8.44 8.95 -5.35
CA LYS A 5 8.79 9.67 -4.11
C LYS A 5 9.98 9.10 -3.34
N ILE A 6 10.33 7.82 -3.55
CA ILE A 6 11.58 7.26 -3.02
C ILE A 6 12.66 7.59 -4.06
N SER A 7 13.52 8.57 -3.75
CA SER A 7 14.56 9.06 -4.67
C SER A 7 15.45 7.93 -5.21
N LEU A 8 15.79 6.97 -4.34
CA LEU A 8 16.61 5.81 -4.68
C LEU A 8 15.95 4.83 -5.65
N CYS A 9 14.65 4.96 -5.96
CA CYS A 9 13.99 4.10 -6.94
C CYS A 9 14.46 4.35 -8.37
N ALA A 10 14.87 5.58 -8.71
CA ALA A 10 15.48 5.87 -10.01
C ALA A 10 16.87 5.21 -10.14
N GLU A 11 17.51 4.98 -8.99
CA GLU A 11 18.82 4.39 -8.84
C GLU A 11 18.71 2.91 -8.41
N LYS A 12 19.83 2.28 -8.03
CA LYS A 12 19.88 0.98 -7.32
C LYS A 12 19.05 -0.16 -7.96
N ASN A 13 19.09 -0.28 -9.29
CA ASN A 13 18.42 -1.35 -10.06
C ASN A 13 16.90 -1.48 -9.83
N CYS A 14 16.23 -0.51 -9.19
CA CYS A 14 14.79 -0.56 -8.99
C CYS A 14 14.04 -0.08 -10.26
N LYS A 15 14.41 1.08 -10.80
CA LYS A 15 13.81 1.71 -11.99
C LYS A 15 12.27 1.71 -11.96
N PHE A 16 11.69 1.86 -10.77
CA PHE A 16 10.24 1.83 -10.55
C PHE A 16 9.55 0.54 -11.03
N ILE A 17 10.23 -0.60 -11.01
CA ILE A 17 9.68 -1.89 -11.48
C ILE A 17 8.36 -2.26 -10.80
N CYS A 18 8.17 -1.85 -9.54
CA CYS A 18 6.92 -2.05 -8.80
C CYS A 18 5.71 -1.31 -9.40
N CYS A 19 5.92 -0.37 -10.30
CA CYS A 19 4.88 0.38 -11.00
C CYS A 19 4.67 -0.14 -12.44
N ASN A 20 5.53 -1.03 -12.91
CA ASN A 20 5.42 -1.70 -14.21
C ASN A 20 4.96 -3.15 -14.03
N PHE A 21 4.00 -3.39 -13.14
CA PHE A 21 3.42 -4.73 -12.96
C PHE A 21 2.43 -5.01 -14.09
N ASP A 22 2.52 -6.18 -14.72
CA ASP A 22 1.50 -6.63 -15.68
C ASP A 22 0.19 -7.03 -14.99
N SER A 23 -0.88 -7.09 -15.78
CA SER A 23 -2.17 -7.66 -15.39
C SER A 23 -1.96 -9.06 -14.81
N GLY A 24 -2.21 -9.21 -13.50
CA GLY A 24 -2.00 -10.47 -12.78
C GLY A 24 -1.65 -10.32 -11.29
N ASN A 25 -1.10 -9.16 -10.88
CA ASN A 25 -1.00 -8.82 -9.46
C ASN A 25 -2.29 -8.12 -9.01
N TYR A 26 -2.90 -8.62 -7.94
CA TYR A 26 -3.99 -7.89 -7.28
C TYR A 26 -3.41 -6.84 -6.33
N ILE A 27 -4.14 -5.75 -6.21
CA ILE A 27 -3.94 -4.66 -5.26
C ILE A 27 -4.93 -4.90 -4.14
N LEU A 28 -4.46 -4.73 -2.90
CA LEU A 28 -5.32 -4.71 -1.73
C LEU A 28 -5.83 -3.29 -1.49
N LEU A 29 -7.14 -3.14 -1.38
CA LEU A 29 -7.81 -1.91 -0.97
C LEU A 29 -8.33 -2.10 0.44
N PHE A 30 -8.04 -1.16 1.31
CA PHE A 30 -8.38 -1.25 2.73
C PHE A 30 -9.87 -1.01 2.96
N PRO A 31 -10.44 -1.52 4.06
CA PRO A 31 -11.81 -1.19 4.46
C PRO A 31 -12.10 0.30 4.46
N GLY A 32 -13.07 0.73 3.64
CA GLY A 32 -13.48 2.14 3.47
C GLY A 32 -12.59 2.99 2.56
N GLU A 33 -11.54 2.42 1.95
CA GLU A 33 -10.64 3.15 1.05
C GLU A 33 -11.35 3.64 -0.21
N LEU A 34 -12.15 2.76 -0.84
CA LEU A 34 -12.93 3.11 -2.04
C LEU A 34 -13.97 4.17 -1.74
N ASP A 35 -14.72 4.03 -0.63
CA ASP A 35 -15.73 5.01 -0.22
C ASP A 35 -15.11 6.39 -0.03
N LYS A 36 -13.92 6.45 0.59
CA LYS A 36 -13.18 7.69 0.76
C LYS A 36 -12.79 8.32 -0.58
N ALA A 37 -12.35 7.51 -1.55
CA ALA A 37 -12.00 8.00 -2.88
C ALA A 37 -13.23 8.55 -3.64
N ILE A 38 -14.34 7.81 -3.60
CA ILE A 38 -15.62 8.19 -4.23
C ILE A 38 -16.15 9.48 -3.60
N ASN A 39 -16.21 9.56 -2.27
CA ASN A 39 -16.69 10.75 -1.54
C ASN A 39 -15.80 11.98 -1.78
N SER A 40 -14.55 11.79 -2.20
CA SER A 40 -13.62 12.86 -2.55
C SER A 40 -13.67 13.26 -4.03
N ASN A 41 -14.62 12.72 -4.81
CA ASN A 41 -14.72 12.93 -6.26
C ASN A 41 -13.45 12.56 -7.04
N ILE A 42 -12.68 11.56 -6.57
CA ILE A 42 -11.49 11.07 -7.27
C ILE A 42 -11.87 9.83 -8.09
N SER A 43 -11.52 9.81 -9.37
CA SER A 43 -11.87 8.68 -10.25
C SER A 43 -11.22 7.37 -9.81
N ILE A 44 -12.03 6.32 -9.70
CA ILE A 44 -11.58 4.94 -9.47
C ILE A 44 -11.73 4.05 -10.72
N SER A 45 -12.01 4.64 -11.89
CA SER A 45 -12.40 3.89 -13.10
C SER A 45 -11.34 2.92 -13.64
N HIS A 46 -10.08 3.13 -13.27
CA HIS A 46 -8.97 2.24 -13.64
C HIS A 46 -8.89 1.00 -12.74
N LEU A 47 -9.66 0.93 -11.65
CA LEU A 47 -9.70 -0.20 -10.74
C LEU A 47 -10.82 -1.15 -11.14
N GLN A 48 -10.46 -2.38 -11.48
CA GLN A 48 -11.41 -3.48 -11.61
C GLN A 48 -11.45 -4.25 -10.29
N ILE A 49 -12.57 -4.18 -9.59
CA ILE A 49 -12.77 -4.93 -8.35
C ILE A 49 -12.99 -6.40 -8.68
N LEU A 50 -12.22 -7.28 -8.04
CA LEU A 50 -12.29 -8.73 -8.21
C LEU A 50 -13.09 -9.40 -7.10
N GLU A 51 -12.91 -8.94 -5.86
CA GLU A 51 -13.45 -9.55 -4.65
C GLU A 51 -13.55 -8.50 -3.55
N GLU A 52 -14.58 -8.59 -2.72
CA GLU A 52 -14.67 -7.94 -1.42
C GLU A 52 -14.52 -9.02 -0.34
N ASP A 53 -13.66 -8.78 0.66
CA ASP A 53 -13.48 -9.70 1.78
C ASP A 53 -14.46 -9.45 2.92
N SER A 54 -14.54 -10.40 3.86
CA SER A 54 -15.47 -10.37 5.00
C SER A 54 -15.27 -9.20 5.97
N PHE A 55 -14.19 -8.43 5.83
CA PHE A 55 -13.89 -7.27 6.68
C PHE A 55 -14.02 -5.93 5.92
N GLY A 56 -14.49 -5.97 4.68
CA GLY A 56 -14.75 -4.80 3.82
C GLY A 56 -13.54 -4.33 3.02
N GLY A 57 -12.43 -5.07 3.04
CA GLY A 57 -11.32 -4.84 2.13
C GLY A 57 -11.66 -5.39 0.74
N HIS A 58 -10.93 -4.95 -0.27
CA HIS A 58 -11.16 -5.40 -1.65
C HIS A 58 -9.85 -5.86 -2.30
N LYS A 59 -9.96 -6.81 -3.22
CA LYS A 59 -8.92 -7.10 -4.21
C LYS A 59 -9.31 -6.44 -5.52
N ALA A 60 -8.37 -5.72 -6.12
CA ALA A 60 -8.58 -5.08 -7.41
C ALA A 60 -7.40 -5.27 -8.35
N VAL A 61 -7.64 -5.10 -9.64
CA VAL A 61 -6.58 -4.99 -10.66
C VAL A 61 -6.59 -3.57 -11.20
N CYS A 62 -5.40 -2.99 -11.34
CA CYS A 62 -5.23 -1.68 -11.98
C CYS A 62 -5.06 -1.84 -13.49
N ASN A 63 -6.00 -1.29 -14.24
CA ASN A 63 -6.03 -1.24 -15.70
C ASN A 63 -5.53 0.11 -16.24
N ALA A 64 -4.91 0.95 -15.40
CA ALA A 64 -4.40 2.24 -15.81
C ALA A 64 -3.29 2.10 -16.86
N LYS A 65 -3.27 2.97 -17.86
CA LYS A 65 -2.17 3.07 -18.84
C LYS A 65 -0.93 3.66 -18.17
N GLN A 66 -1.12 4.71 -17.38
CA GLN A 66 -0.11 5.39 -16.59
C GLN A 66 -0.22 4.94 -15.12
N LYS A 67 0.33 3.77 -14.79
CA LYS A 67 0.27 3.21 -13.42
C LYS A 67 1.01 4.05 -12.37
N HIS A 68 1.95 4.90 -12.79
CA HIS A 68 2.70 5.75 -11.87
C HIS A 68 1.81 6.78 -11.16
N ASN A 69 0.82 7.34 -11.86
CA ASN A 69 -0.19 8.29 -11.37
C ASN A 69 -1.64 7.75 -11.46
N CYS A 70 -1.80 6.47 -11.81
CA CYS A 70 -3.07 5.78 -12.04
C CYS A 70 -4.05 6.54 -12.95
N ASP A 71 -3.56 7.04 -14.09
CA ASP A 71 -4.32 7.82 -15.08
C ASP A 71 -4.99 9.07 -14.49
N ASN A 72 -4.31 9.73 -13.54
CA ASN A 72 -4.83 10.86 -12.74
C ASN A 72 -6.03 10.50 -11.85
N GLY A 73 -6.29 9.21 -11.68
CA GLY A 73 -7.27 8.69 -10.75
C GLY A 73 -6.71 8.44 -9.36
N TYR A 74 -7.52 7.76 -8.56
CA TYR A 74 -7.17 7.38 -7.20
C TYR A 74 -6.07 6.33 -7.20
N LYS A 75 -4.90 6.67 -6.66
CA LYS A 75 -3.84 5.67 -6.45
C LYS A 75 -4.08 4.89 -5.15
N PRO A 76 -4.22 3.55 -5.18
CA PRO A 76 -4.46 2.74 -3.98
C PRO A 76 -3.40 2.88 -2.90
N LEU A 77 -3.78 2.77 -1.63
CA LEU A 77 -2.86 2.80 -0.49
C LEU A 77 -1.82 1.69 -0.56
N ASP A 78 -2.20 0.48 -0.97
CA ASP A 78 -1.25 -0.61 -1.23
C ASP A 78 -0.15 -0.19 -2.23
N CYS A 79 -0.53 0.44 -3.33
CA CYS A 79 0.42 1.01 -4.28
C CYS A 79 1.24 2.18 -3.71
N LYS A 80 0.67 3.02 -2.85
CA LYS A 80 1.34 4.16 -2.21
C LYS A 80 2.29 3.71 -1.11
N PHE A 81 1.98 2.62 -0.42
CA PHE A 81 2.67 2.11 0.75
C PHE A 81 3.89 1.27 0.36
N TYR A 82 3.82 0.59 -0.79
CA TYR A 82 4.92 -0.21 -1.32
C TYR A 82 6.28 0.52 -1.26
N PRO A 83 7.34 -0.12 -0.73
CA PRO A 83 7.45 -1.55 -0.43
C PRO A 83 7.03 -1.95 1.00
N LEU A 84 6.41 -1.07 1.77
CA LEU A 84 6.13 -1.30 3.19
C LEU A 84 4.65 -1.48 3.43
N PHE A 85 4.27 -2.40 4.30
CA PHE A 85 2.87 -2.67 4.59
C PHE A 85 2.63 -2.83 6.09
N PRO A 86 1.60 -2.21 6.67
CA PRO A 86 1.29 -2.41 8.08
C PRO A 86 0.94 -3.87 8.36
N ILE A 87 1.38 -4.35 9.52
CA ILE A 87 1.01 -5.68 10.06
C ILE A 87 0.27 -5.49 11.37
N GLU A 88 0.90 -4.75 12.29
CA GLU A 88 0.43 -4.66 13.66
C GLU A 88 1.06 -3.46 14.36
N ILE A 89 0.32 -2.88 15.30
CA ILE A 89 0.82 -1.91 16.26
C ILE A 89 0.72 -2.56 17.65
N ILE A 90 1.84 -2.73 18.35
CA ILE A 90 1.89 -3.27 19.71
C ILE A 90 2.59 -2.27 20.63
N GLY A 91 1.80 -1.54 21.41
CA GLY A 91 2.30 -0.37 22.15
C GLY A 91 2.94 0.63 21.17
N ASP A 92 4.18 1.01 21.42
CA ASP A 92 4.94 1.92 20.55
C ASP A 92 5.67 1.20 19.39
N ASN A 93 5.51 -0.12 19.25
CA ASN A 93 6.16 -0.89 18.19
C ASN A 93 5.25 -0.97 16.95
N PHE A 94 5.81 -0.60 15.79
CA PHE A 94 5.13 -0.72 14.50
C PHE A 94 5.77 -1.82 13.66
N PHE A 95 5.00 -2.88 13.39
CA PHE A 95 5.44 -4.00 12.59
C PHE A 95 5.00 -3.82 11.15
N LEU A 96 5.96 -3.94 10.24
CA LEU A 96 5.78 -3.73 8.82
C LEU A 96 6.19 -4.98 8.05
N HIS A 97 5.57 -5.20 6.90
CA HIS A 97 6.00 -6.14 5.89
C HIS A 97 6.79 -5.39 4.83
N LYS A 98 7.93 -5.94 4.40
CA LYS A 98 8.69 -5.41 3.27
C LYS A 98 8.46 -6.27 2.03
N GLY A 99 8.15 -5.66 0.90
CA GLY A 99 8.04 -6.36 -0.38
C GLY A 99 9.40 -6.96 -0.78
N ILE A 100 9.42 -8.27 -1.03
CA ILE A 100 10.66 -9.00 -1.37
C ILE A 100 11.26 -8.56 -2.70
N LYS A 101 10.41 -8.06 -3.62
CA LYS A 101 10.83 -7.58 -4.95
C LYS A 101 11.49 -6.21 -4.89
N CYS A 102 11.40 -5.48 -3.78
CA CYS A 102 12.06 -4.18 -3.64
C CYS A 102 13.53 -4.38 -3.24
N PRO A 103 14.50 -3.89 -4.05
CA PRO A 103 15.93 -4.07 -3.76
C PRO A 103 16.45 -3.13 -2.67
N LEU A 104 15.68 -2.10 -2.30
CA LEU A 104 16.08 -1.11 -1.28
C LEU A 104 15.97 -1.71 0.12
N LYS A 105 16.96 -1.42 0.98
CA LYS A 105 16.96 -1.79 2.39
C LYS A 105 16.02 -0.89 3.19
N ILE A 106 15.58 -1.36 4.35
CA ILE A 106 14.73 -0.56 5.27
C ILE A 106 15.39 0.77 5.64
N SER A 107 16.69 0.77 5.91
CA SER A 107 17.46 1.98 6.21
C SER A 107 17.45 3.01 5.08
N GLU A 108 17.21 2.57 3.84
CA GLU A 108 17.21 3.42 2.63
C GLU A 108 15.82 3.99 2.32
N ILE A 109 14.77 3.59 3.05
CA ILE A 109 13.38 4.00 2.83
C ILE A 109 12.73 4.60 4.09
N ALA A 110 13.52 5.23 4.96
CA ALA A 110 13.05 5.80 6.23
C ALA A 110 11.85 6.76 6.07
N ASN A 111 11.86 7.63 5.06
CA ASN A 111 10.74 8.54 4.78
C ASN A 111 9.44 7.79 4.45
N GLN A 112 9.55 6.62 3.80
CA GLN A 112 8.41 5.77 3.52
C GLN A 112 7.84 5.16 4.79
N ASN A 113 8.70 4.80 5.76
CA ASN A 113 8.26 4.30 7.06
C ASN A 113 7.33 5.31 7.74
N SER A 114 7.75 6.57 7.84
CA SER A 114 6.97 7.62 8.49
C SER A 114 5.65 7.90 7.76
N PHE A 115 5.66 7.89 6.43
CA PHE A 115 4.44 8.02 5.64
C PHE A 115 3.45 6.88 5.90
N VAL A 116 3.90 5.63 5.83
CA VAL A 116 3.04 4.46 6.08
C VAL A 116 2.54 4.44 7.51
N TYR A 117 3.38 4.79 8.49
CA TYR A 117 2.96 4.89 9.88
C TYR A 117 1.83 5.91 10.06
N ASN A 118 2.03 7.15 9.61
CA ASN A 118 1.06 8.22 9.77
C ASN A 118 -0.28 7.90 9.08
N GLU A 119 -0.24 7.34 7.87
CA GLU A 119 -1.47 6.94 7.18
C GLU A 119 -2.15 5.78 7.88
N THR A 120 -1.38 4.79 8.35
CA THR A 120 -1.92 3.62 9.06
C THR A 120 -2.52 4.01 10.41
N GLU A 121 -1.85 4.85 11.19
CA GLU A 121 -2.35 5.35 12.47
C GLU A 121 -3.69 6.09 12.27
N ASN A 122 -3.76 6.96 11.26
CA ASN A 122 -5.00 7.66 10.89
C ASN A 122 -6.14 6.72 10.49
N ILE A 123 -5.83 5.55 9.92
CA ILE A 123 -6.82 4.54 9.51
C ILE A 123 -7.21 3.64 10.69
N ILE A 124 -6.24 3.11 11.45
CA ILE A 124 -6.44 2.22 12.60
C ILE A 124 -7.25 2.90 13.69
N ILE A 125 -6.87 4.14 14.08
CA ILE A 125 -7.57 4.89 15.13
C ILE A 125 -9.06 5.05 14.79
N LYS A 126 -9.41 5.06 13.51
CA LYS A 126 -10.75 5.37 13.02
C LYS A 126 -11.54 4.14 12.57
N ASN A 127 -10.95 2.94 12.56
CA ASN A 127 -11.60 1.78 11.94
C ASN A 127 -11.20 0.43 12.56
N GLU A 128 -12.00 -0.09 13.48
CA GLU A 128 -11.82 -1.44 14.04
C GLU A 128 -11.85 -2.55 12.97
N LYS A 129 -12.57 -2.37 11.86
CA LYS A 129 -12.59 -3.34 10.76
C LYS A 129 -11.22 -3.42 10.10
N PHE A 130 -10.48 -2.31 10.00
CA PHE A 130 -9.12 -2.32 9.47
C PHE A 130 -8.19 -3.17 10.33
N SER A 131 -8.24 -3.06 11.65
CA SER A 131 -7.44 -3.90 12.55
C SER A 131 -7.77 -5.39 12.42
N LYS A 132 -9.05 -5.74 12.23
CA LYS A 132 -9.47 -7.14 11.98
C LYS A 132 -9.04 -7.62 10.60
N TRP A 133 -9.19 -6.78 9.59
CA TRP A 133 -8.75 -7.03 8.22
C TRP A 133 -7.25 -7.31 8.16
N LEU A 134 -6.44 -6.47 8.81
CA LEU A 134 -4.98 -6.57 8.82
C LEU A 134 -4.47 -7.91 9.37
N LYS A 135 -5.19 -8.48 10.35
CA LYS A 135 -4.88 -9.80 10.94
C LYS A 135 -5.24 -10.98 10.03
N ASN A 136 -6.13 -10.78 9.06
CA ASN A 136 -6.68 -11.85 8.23
C ASN A 136 -6.25 -11.78 6.76
N VAL A 137 -5.78 -10.61 6.31
CA VAL A 137 -5.33 -10.44 4.93
C VAL A 137 -4.06 -11.24 4.67
N LYS A 138 -4.01 -11.93 3.52
CA LYS A 138 -2.84 -12.69 3.09
C LYS A 138 -1.97 -11.83 2.18
N PHE A 139 -0.80 -11.46 2.69
CA PHE A 139 0.24 -10.78 1.93
C PHE A 139 1.10 -11.81 1.18
N VAL A 140 1.17 -11.70 -0.16
CA VAL A 140 2.02 -12.54 -1.01
C VAL A 140 3.23 -11.72 -1.46
N GLY A 141 4.44 -12.27 -1.30
CA GLY A 141 5.67 -11.58 -1.70
C GLY A 141 6.16 -10.54 -0.68
N TYR A 142 5.89 -10.76 0.60
CA TYR A 142 6.34 -9.90 1.69
C TYR A 142 7.12 -10.69 2.75
N GLU A 143 8.12 -10.06 3.34
CA GLU A 143 8.86 -10.56 4.53
C GLU A 143 8.51 -9.70 5.75
N LYS A 144 8.46 -10.28 6.94
CA LYS A 144 8.18 -9.52 8.18
C LYS A 144 9.43 -8.77 8.60
N VAL A 145 9.31 -7.46 8.82
CA VAL A 145 10.38 -6.60 9.33
C VAL A 145 9.90 -5.86 10.58
N LYS A 146 10.78 -5.73 11.57
CA LYS A 146 10.53 -4.87 12.72
C LYS A 146 11.14 -3.50 12.44
N ILE A 147 10.35 -2.44 12.62
CA ILE A 147 10.86 -1.06 12.58
C ILE A 147 10.57 -0.43 13.94
N ASN A 148 11.60 0.14 14.55
CA ASN A 148 11.43 0.96 15.74
C ASN A 148 11.11 2.38 15.27
N ILE A 149 10.02 2.96 15.77
CA ILE A 149 9.71 4.37 15.55
C ILE A 149 10.44 5.11 16.66
N THR A 150 11.54 5.77 16.30
CA THR A 150 12.27 6.72 17.17
C THR A 150 11.80 8.13 16.87
#